data_AF-A0A2S9GFG4-F1
#
_entry.id   AF-A0A2S9GFG4-F1
#
_cell.length_a   1.000
_cell.length_b   1.000
_cell.length_c   1.000
_cell.angle_alpha   90.00
_cell.angle_beta   90.00
_cell.angle_gamma   90.00
#
_symmetry.space_group_name_H-M   'P 1'
#
loop_
_entity.id
_entity.type
_entity.pdbx_description
1 polymer ?
#
loop_
_entity_poly.entity_id
_entity_poly.type
_entity_poly.pdbx_seq_one_letter_code
_entity_poly.pdbx_strand_id
1 'polypeptide(L)' 'MPAVLWFRRDLRLADLPALLAAADGDGGVLACYVLDPRLKASSGPRRLQYLYDALRDLRDGLDGRLLVTR' A
#
# COMPACT_ATOMS: atom_id res chain seq x y z
N MET A 1 -15.39 -12.42 -5.87
CA MET A 1 -14.06 -12.97 -6.26
C MET A 1 -12.99 -12.21 -5.49
N PRO A 2 -11.89 -12.85 -5.03
CA PRO A 2 -10.84 -12.13 -4.31
C PRO A 2 -10.15 -11.10 -5.22
N ALA A 3 -9.73 -9.98 -4.63
CA ALA A 3 -9.05 -8.90 -5.33
C ALA A 3 -7.70 -8.55 -4.67
N VAL A 4 -6.80 -7.96 -5.44
CA VAL A 4 -5.53 -7.41 -4.93
C VAL A 4 -5.56 -5.90 -5.08
N LEU A 5 -5.39 -5.18 -3.97
CA LEU A 5 -5.20 -3.74 -3.96
C LEU A 5 -3.72 -3.44 -3.78
N TRP A 6 -3.04 -3.19 -4.91
CA TRP A 6 -1.61 -2.90 -4.91
C TRP A 6 -1.34 -1.39 -4.80
N PHE A 7 -0.92 -0.99 -3.61
CA PHE A 7 -0.46 0.36 -3.32
C PHE A 7 0.93 0.61 -3.94
N ARG A 8 1.10 1.74 -4.63
CA ARG A 8 2.37 2.15 -5.26
C ARG A 8 2.78 3.56 -4.85
N ARG A 9 2.18 4.58 -5.45
CA ARG A 9 2.45 5.99 -5.12
C ARG A 9 1.37 6.58 -4.23
N ASP A 10 0.14 6.12 -4.39
CA ASP A 10 -1.04 6.58 -3.66
C ASP A 10 -1.20 5.82 -2.35
N LEU A 11 -0.40 6.18 -1.33
CA LEU A 11 -0.46 5.58 0.01
C LEU A 11 -1.55 6.27 0.85
N ARG A 12 -2.82 6.10 0.49
CA ARG A 12 -3.98 6.71 1.18
C ARG A 12 -5.20 5.80 1.14
N LEU A 13 -6.14 6.04 2.05
CA LEU A 13 -7.43 5.34 2.09
C LEU A 13 -8.59 6.22 1.63
N ALA A 14 -8.52 7.53 1.91
CA ALA A 14 -9.51 8.49 1.46
C ALA A 14 -9.38 8.73 -0.05
N ASP A 15 -10.52 8.89 -0.73
CA ASP A 15 -10.61 9.24 -2.15
C ASP A 15 -9.71 8.36 -3.03
N LEU A 16 -9.88 7.04 -2.90
CA LEU A 16 -9.17 6.04 -3.68
C LEU A 16 -10.18 5.14 -4.43
N PRO A 17 -10.51 5.47 -5.69
CA PRO A 17 -11.46 4.67 -6.49
C PRO A 17 -11.07 3.19 -6.63
N ALA A 18 -9.77 2.89 -6.66
CA ALA A 18 -9.28 1.50 -6.71
C ALA A 18 -9.62 0.71 -5.44
N LEU A 19 -9.70 1.38 -4.28
CA LEU A 19 -10.13 0.75 -3.02
C LEU A 19 -11.62 0.41 -3.10
N LEU A 20 -12.45 1.35 -3.55
CA LEU A 20 -13.88 1.12 -3.73
C LEU A 20 -14.13 -0.03 -4.72
N ALA A 21 -13.45 -0.03 -5.86
CA ALA A 21 -13.56 -1.10 -6.85
C ALA A 21 -13.11 -2.47 -6.32
N ALA A 22 -12.06 -2.52 -5.48
CA ALA A 22 -11.64 -3.76 -4.85
C ALA A 22 -12.65 -4.27 -3.82
N ALA A 23 -13.35 -3.36 -3.13
CA ALA A 23 -14.35 -3.68 -2.11
C ALA A 23 -15.74 -4.01 -2.68
N ASP A 24 -16.00 -3.75 -3.97
CA ASP A 24 -17.31 -3.93 -4.63
C ASP A 24 -17.73 -5.40 -4.81
N GLY A 25 -16.83 -6.36 -4.55
CA GLY A 25 -17.10 -7.80 -4.67
C GLY A 25 -17.21 -8.52 -3.33
N ASP A 26 -17.89 -9.67 -3.32
CA ASP A 26 -18.07 -10.54 -2.12
C ASP A 26 -16.79 -11.30 -1.69
N GLY A 27 -15.62 -10.97 -2.25
CA GLY A 27 -14.36 -11.63 -1.96
C GLY A 27 -13.45 -10.81 -1.04
N GLY A 28 -12.51 -11.48 -0.36
CA GLY A 28 -11.49 -10.78 0.41
C GLY A 28 -10.55 -9.94 -0.48
N VAL A 29 -10.04 -8.84 0.08
CA VAL A 29 -9.07 -7.95 -0.58
C VAL A 29 -7.71 -8.11 0.08
N LEU A 30 -6.69 -8.45 -0.72
CA LEU A 30 -5.30 -8.38 -0.30
C LEU A 30 -4.74 -6.98 -0.58
N ALA A 31 -4.63 -6.16 0.46
CA ALA A 31 -3.89 -4.90 0.41
C ALA A 31 -2.39 -5.18 0.47
N CYS A 32 -1.63 -4.71 -0.53
CA CYS A 32 -0.19 -4.93 -0.57
C CYS A 32 0.62 -3.75 -1.09
N TYR A 33 1.89 -3.73 -0.69
CA TYR A 33 2.94 -2.87 -1.22
C TYR A 33 4.17 -3.71 -1.54
N VAL A 34 4.79 -3.46 -2.69
CA VAL A 34 6.02 -4.14 -3.12
C VAL A 34 7.19 -3.17 -3.00
N LEU A 35 8.10 -3.44 -2.07
CA LEU A 35 9.30 -2.65 -1.84
C LEU A 35 10.39 -3.03 -2.85
N ASP A 36 10.32 -2.43 -4.02
CA ASP A 36 11.27 -2.64 -5.13
C ASP A 36 12.72 -2.31 -4.69
N PRO A 37 13.67 -3.26 -4.81
CA PRO A 37 15.09 -3.02 -4.53
C PRO A 37 15.69 -1.85 -5.32
N ARG A 38 15.24 -1.61 -6.55
CA ARG A 38 15.71 -0.50 -7.40
C ARG A 38 15.22 0.85 -6.88
N LEU A 39 13.97 0.92 -6.40
CA LEU A 39 13.45 2.11 -5.74
C LEU A 39 14.27 2.43 -4.48
N LYS A 40 14.57 1.39 -3.68
CA LYS A 40 15.36 1.54 -2.47
C LYS A 40 16.78 2.02 -2.78
N ALA A 41 17.42 1.47 -3.80
CA ALA A 41 18.78 1.84 -4.21
C ALA A 41 18.89 3.25 -4.78
N SER A 42 17.85 3.73 -5.47
CA SER A 42 17.83 5.06 -6.12
C SER A 42 17.28 6.18 -5.23
N SER A 43 16.75 5.87 -4.03
CA SER A 43 16.15 6.87 -3.14
C SER A 43 17.10 7.31 -2.03
N GLY A 44 17.23 8.62 -1.85
CA GLY A 44 17.95 9.19 -0.70
C GLY A 44 17.26 8.92 0.64
N PRO A 45 17.98 9.08 1.77
CA PRO A 45 17.50 8.69 3.10
C PRO A 45 16.20 9.39 3.52
N ARG A 46 16.04 10.68 3.21
CA ARG A 46 14.81 11.43 3.53
C ARG A 46 13.58 10.89 2.81
N ARG A 47 13.74 10.51 1.54
CA ARG A 47 12.66 9.93 0.73
C ARG A 47 12.25 8.56 1.27
N LEU A 48 13.21 7.74 1.67
CA LEU A 48 12.95 6.44 2.28
C LEU A 48 12.27 6.56 3.64
N GLN A 49 12.70 7.51 4.48
CA GLN A 49 12.06 7.78 5.76
C GLN A 49 10.58 8.11 5.55
N TYR A 50 10.27 9.06 4.66
CA TYR A 50 8.89 9.42 4.33
C TYR A 50 8.09 8.24 3.82
N LEU A 51 8.66 7.42 2.91
CA LEU A 51 8.00 6.21 2.42
C LEU A 51 7.64 5.27 3.56
N TYR A 52 8.57 5.00 4.48
CA TYR A 52 8.30 4.09 5.59
C TYR A 52 7.29 4.66 6.57
N ASP A 53 7.29 5.96 6.82
CA ASP A 53 6.29 6.62 7.67
C ASP A 53 4.90 6.55 7.03
N ALA A 54 4.78 6.84 5.73
CA ALA A 54 3.53 6.71 4.99
C ALA A 54 3.01 5.25 4.93
N LEU A 55 3.90 4.27 4.84
CA LEU A 55 3.51 2.85 4.89
C LEU A 55 3.03 2.42 6.28
N ARG A 56 3.58 3.01 7.37
CA ARG A 56 3.08 2.77 8.73
C ARG A 56 1.69 3.37 8.90
N ASP A 57 1.50 4.62 8.49
CA ASP A 57 0.19 5.30 8.54
C ASP A 57 -0.88 4.53 7.74
N LEU A 58 -0.55 4.10 6.51
CA LEU A 58 -1.44 3.28 5.69
C LEU A 58 -1.77 1.93 6.37
N ARG A 59 -0.77 1.28 6.98
CA ARG A 59 -0.97 0.02 7.70
C ARG A 59 -1.89 0.22 8.90
N ASP A 60 -1.71 1.30 9.64
CA ASP A 60 -2.51 1.61 10.81
C ASP A 60 -3.97 1.92 10.42
N GLY A 61 -4.18 2.65 9.31
CA GLY A 61 -5.52 2.86 8.73
C GLY A 61 -6.19 1.59 8.19
N LEU A 62 -5.42 0.52 7.94
CA LEU A 62 -5.91 -0.80 7.56
C LEU A 62 -5.99 -1.78 8.75
N ASP A 63 -5.90 -1.29 9.99
CA ASP A 63 -5.83 -2.08 11.22
C ASP A 63 -4.73 -3.17 11.19
N GLY A 64 -3.55 -2.81 10.69
CA GLY A 64 -2.43 -3.75 10.58
C GLY A 64 -2.43 -4.62 9.32
N ARG A 65 -3.50 -4.60 8.50
CA ARG A 65 -3.70 -5.53 7.37
C ARG A 65 -3.07 -5.06 6.06
N LEU A 66 -1.80 -4.65 6.10
CA LEU A 66 -1.01 -4.32 4.91
C LEU A 66 0.14 -5.32 4.72
N LEU A 67 0.13 -6.05 3.60
CA LEU A 67 1.25 -6.90 3.21
C LEU A 67 2.35 -6.06 2.55
N VAL A 68 3.51 -5.96 3.18
CA VAL A 68 4.71 -5.37 2.56
C VAL A 68 5.69 -6.49 2.19
N THR A 69 5.95 -6.66 0.90
CA THR A 69 6.87 -7.68 0.37
C THR A 69 8.01 -7.04 -0.44
N ARG A 70 9.00 -7.83 -0.83
CA ARG A 70 10.09 -7.45 -1.74
C ARG A 70 9.91 -8.12 -3.09
#